data_AF-U6L5H2-F1
#
_entry.id   AF-U6L5H2-F1
#
_cell.length_a   1.000
_cell.length_b   1.000
_cell.length_c   1.000
_cell.angle_alpha   90.00
_cell.angle_beta   90.00
_cell.angle_gamma   90.00
#
_symmetry.space_group_name_H-M   'P 1'
#
loop_
_entity.id
_entity.type
_entity.pdbx_description
1 polymer ?
#
loop_
_entity_poly.entity_id
_entity_poly.type
_entity_poly.pdbx_seq_one_letter_code
_entity_poly.pdbx_strand_id
1 'polypeptide(L)'
;MAAAVDHLLPQDLSKLDVSKLTPLSPEVISRQATINFGTIGHVAHGKSTVVRAVSGVQTVRFKHEKERNITIKLGYANAKIYKCTNPNCPPPECYCSYGSAKEDDPPCLREGCGAKMKLMR
;
A
#
# COMPACT_ATOMS: atom_id res chain seq x y z
N MET A 1 13.71 7.32 -17.68
CA MET A 1 13.34 5.91 -17.89
C MET A 1 13.22 5.27 -16.51
N ALA A 2 12.01 5.23 -15.95
CA ALA A 2 11.80 4.53 -14.68
C ALA A 2 11.88 3.04 -14.99
N ALA A 3 12.87 2.35 -14.41
CA ALA A 3 13.03 0.92 -14.55
C ALA A 3 11.68 0.24 -14.26
N ALA A 4 11.22 -0.59 -15.18
CA ALA A 4 10.15 -1.53 -14.88
C ALA A 4 10.62 -2.32 -13.67
N VAL A 5 9.93 -2.15 -12.54
CA VAL A 5 10.30 -2.85 -11.32
C VAL A 5 9.93 -4.31 -11.56
N ASP A 6 10.93 -5.18 -11.71
CA ASP A 6 10.80 -6.57 -12.19
C ASP A 6 9.81 -7.43 -11.39
N HIS A 7 9.42 -6.99 -10.18
CA HIS A 7 8.53 -7.69 -9.25
C HIS A 7 7.07 -7.19 -9.24
N LEU A 8 6.69 -6.28 -10.13
CA LEU A 8 5.31 -5.80 -10.29
C LEU A 8 4.70 -6.31 -11.58
N LEU A 9 3.39 -6.58 -11.59
CA LEU A 9 2.71 -6.98 -12.82
C LEU A 9 2.92 -5.94 -13.95
N PRO A 10 3.29 -6.39 -15.17
CA PRO A 10 3.39 -5.52 -16.33
C PRO A 10 1.99 -5.11 -16.81
N GLN A 11 1.85 -3.83 -17.14
CA GLN A 11 0.61 -3.27 -17.70
C GLN A 11 0.70 -3.25 -19.22
N ASP A 12 0.45 -4.40 -19.85
CA ASP A 12 0.44 -4.55 -21.31
C ASP A 12 -0.96 -4.28 -21.88
N LEU A 13 -1.11 -3.16 -22.59
CA LEU A 13 -2.39 -2.79 -23.23
C LEU A 13 -2.86 -3.80 -24.28
N SER A 14 -1.95 -4.54 -24.91
CA SER A 14 -2.28 -5.53 -25.94
C SER A 14 -2.92 -6.81 -25.40
N LYS A 15 -2.69 -7.12 -24.12
CA LYS A 15 -3.24 -8.32 -23.45
C LYS A 15 -4.46 -7.99 -22.60
N LEU A 16 -4.75 -6.70 -22.43
CA LEU A 16 -5.76 -6.20 -21.51
C LEU A 16 -7.12 -6.10 -22.20
N ASP A 17 -8.11 -6.86 -21.71
CA ASP A 17 -9.49 -6.76 -22.19
C ASP A 17 -10.24 -5.69 -21.41
N VAL A 18 -10.39 -4.50 -22.01
CA VAL A 18 -10.94 -3.30 -21.35
C VAL A 18 -12.36 -3.52 -20.82
N SER A 19 -13.14 -4.39 -21.46
CA SER A 19 -14.55 -4.62 -21.10
C SER A 19 -14.72 -5.42 -19.80
N LYS A 20 -13.69 -6.15 -19.35
CA LYS A 20 -13.74 -6.98 -18.13
C LYS A 20 -12.96 -6.39 -16.96
N LEU A 21 -12.30 -5.26 -17.16
CA LEU A 21 -11.51 -4.61 -16.14
C LEU A 21 -12.39 -4.10 -15.02
N THR A 22 -12.01 -4.46 -13.80
CA THR A 22 -12.54 -3.86 -12.58
C THR A 22 -11.39 -3.25 -11.80
N PRO A 23 -11.65 -2.30 -10.89
CA PRO A 23 -10.60 -1.78 -9.99
C PRO A 23 -9.92 -2.87 -9.16
N LEU A 24 -10.57 -4.04 -9.01
CA LEU A 24 -10.05 -5.18 -8.25
C LEU A 24 -9.25 -6.18 -9.12
N SER A 25 -9.08 -5.89 -10.41
CA SER A 25 -8.25 -6.72 -11.30
C SER A 25 -6.76 -6.62 -10.88
N PRO A 26 -6.00 -7.72 -10.87
CA PRO A 26 -4.60 -7.72 -10.45
C PRO A 26 -3.72 -6.73 -11.23
N GLU A 27 -4.00 -6.53 -12.53
CA GLU A 27 -3.27 -5.59 -13.37
C GLU A 27 -3.44 -4.13 -12.92
N VAL A 28 -4.59 -3.79 -12.33
CA VAL A 28 -4.92 -2.45 -11.84
C VAL A 28 -4.45 -2.27 -10.40
N ILE A 29 -4.79 -3.18 -9.47
CA ILE A 29 -4.43 -3.04 -8.05
C ILE A 29 -2.91 -2.99 -7.85
N SER A 30 -2.12 -3.67 -8.70
CA SER A 30 -0.66 -3.70 -8.59
C SER A 30 -0.02 -2.29 -8.60
N ARG A 31 -0.61 -1.32 -9.32
CA ARG A 31 -0.02 0.02 -9.48
C ARG A 31 -0.94 1.18 -9.12
N GLN A 32 -2.24 0.96 -9.01
CA GLN A 32 -3.21 2.02 -8.79
C GLN A 32 -3.96 1.81 -7.48
N ALA A 33 -4.13 2.90 -6.73
CA ALA A 33 -4.92 2.90 -5.52
C ALA A 33 -6.42 2.80 -5.86
N THR A 34 -7.13 1.89 -5.19
CA THR A 34 -8.57 1.68 -5.40
C THR A 34 -9.44 2.51 -4.47
N ILE A 35 -8.92 2.90 -3.30
CA ILE A 35 -9.63 3.65 -2.27
C ILE A 35 -8.72 4.75 -1.73
N ASN A 36 -9.28 5.94 -1.55
CA ASN A 36 -8.66 7.00 -0.76
C ASN A 36 -9.30 7.03 0.64
N PHE A 37 -8.49 7.05 1.68
CA PHE A 37 -8.95 7.28 3.05
C PHE A 37 -8.18 8.43 3.67
N GLY A 38 -8.87 9.24 4.48
CA GLY A 38 -8.31 10.40 5.17
C GLY A 38 -8.20 10.17 6.67
N THR A 39 -7.08 10.57 7.27
CA THR A 39 -6.92 10.58 8.73
C THR A 39 -7.24 11.98 9.27
N ILE A 40 -8.31 12.09 10.07
CA ILE A 40 -8.71 13.33 10.76
C ILE A 40 -8.43 13.22 12.27
N GLY A 41 -8.36 14.35 12.97
CA GLY A 41 -8.12 14.37 14.43
C GLY A 41 -7.45 15.64 14.92
N HIS A 42 -7.37 15.79 16.24
CA HIS A 42 -6.83 16.98 16.91
C HIS A 42 -5.32 17.19 16.68
N VAL A 43 -4.83 18.39 16.98
CA VAL A 43 -3.41 18.75 16.86
C VAL A 43 -2.57 17.80 17.74
N ALA A 44 -1.39 17.40 17.25
CA ALA A 44 -0.47 16.50 17.93
C ALA A 44 -0.93 15.03 18.18
N HIS A 45 -2.08 14.59 17.66
CA HIS A 45 -2.54 13.20 17.79
C HIS A 45 -1.83 12.18 16.86
N GLY A 46 -0.72 12.56 16.21
CA GLY A 46 0.07 11.60 15.43
C GLY A 46 -0.57 11.11 14.11
N LYS A 47 -1.52 11.84 13.52
CA LYS A 47 -2.16 11.48 12.23
C LYS A 47 -1.15 11.10 11.14
N SER A 48 -0.14 11.94 10.93
CA SER A 48 0.92 11.71 9.94
C SER A 48 1.81 10.51 10.29
N THR A 49 1.95 10.19 11.58
CA THR A 49 2.66 8.99 12.06
C THR A 49 1.88 7.72 11.75
N VAL A 50 0.55 7.72 11.91
CA VAL A 50 -0.31 6.60 11.53
C VAL A 50 -0.22 6.34 10.03
N VAL A 51 -0.32 7.39 9.21
CA VAL A 51 -0.18 7.25 7.74
C VAL A 51 1.18 6.67 7.37
N ARG A 52 2.26 7.11 8.03
CA ARG A 52 3.61 6.58 7.83
C ARG A 52 3.73 5.12 8.28
N ALA A 53 3.11 4.72 9.38
CA ALA A 53 3.15 3.33 9.85
C ALA A 53 2.45 2.38 8.86
N VAL A 54 1.37 2.81 8.23
CA VAL A 54 0.62 2.02 7.25
C VAL A 54 1.32 1.97 5.89
N SER A 55 1.75 3.12 5.37
CA SER A 55 2.30 3.22 4.00
C SER A 55 3.82 3.09 3.92
N GLY A 56 4.54 3.25 5.02
CA GLY A 56 5.99 3.43 5.04
C GLY A 56 6.47 4.78 4.49
N VAL A 57 5.56 5.64 3.99
CA VAL A 57 5.91 6.91 3.33
C VAL A 57 5.74 8.08 4.30
N GLN A 58 6.76 8.92 4.41
CA GLN A 58 6.66 10.18 5.15
C GLN A 58 5.87 11.22 4.32
N THR A 59 4.72 11.64 4.85
CA THR A 59 3.86 12.63 4.20
C THR A 59 4.39 14.06 4.30
N VAL A 60 5.20 14.36 5.32
CA VAL A 60 5.82 15.67 5.55
C VAL A 60 7.03 15.85 4.62
N ARG A 61 6.85 16.56 3.51
CA ARG A 61 7.88 16.76 2.48
C ARG A 61 8.57 18.12 2.56
N PHE A 62 7.92 19.15 3.12
CA PHE A 62 8.44 20.51 3.09
C PHE A 62 9.36 20.80 4.28
N LYS A 63 10.46 21.52 4.04
CA LYS A 63 11.47 21.86 5.06
C LYS A 63 10.86 22.58 6.27
N HIS A 64 10.04 23.61 6.03
CA HIS A 64 9.36 24.36 7.08
C HIS A 64 8.37 23.51 7.90
N GLU A 65 7.75 22.49 7.30
CA GLU A 65 6.87 21.57 8.01
C GLU A 65 7.67 20.63 8.92
N LYS A 66 8.83 20.14 8.45
CA LYS A 66 9.74 19.31 9.24
C LYS A 66 10.32 20.07 10.43
N GLU A 67 10.74 21.32 10.22
CA GLU A 67 11.29 22.16 11.29
C GLU A 67 10.26 22.47 12.38
N ARG A 68 9.00 22.64 12.00
CA ARG A 68 7.91 23.01 12.92
C ARG A 68 7.08 21.83 13.43
N ASN A 69 7.34 20.61 12.97
CA ASN A 69 6.57 19.40 13.28
C ASN A 69 5.05 19.55 13.08
N ILE A 70 4.62 20.35 12.09
CA ILE A 70 3.21 20.56 11.74
C ILE A 70 2.94 20.13 10.30
N THR A 71 1.71 19.72 10.04
CA THR A 71 1.23 19.43 8.67
C THR A 71 0.47 20.66 8.18
N ILE A 72 1.01 21.34 7.17
CA ILE A 72 0.40 22.55 6.59
C ILE A 72 -0.30 22.18 5.29
N LYS A 73 0.38 21.40 4.43
CA LYS A 73 -0.17 20.90 3.18
C LYS A 73 -0.75 19.50 3.33
N LEU A 74 -1.69 19.18 2.45
CA LEU A 74 -2.25 17.83 2.37
C LEU A 74 -1.15 16.84 1.97
N GLY A 75 -0.87 15.90 2.87
CA GLY A 75 0.04 14.80 2.63
C GLY A 75 -0.66 13.64 1.94
N TYR A 76 -0.01 13.02 0.96
CA TYR A 76 -0.51 11.84 0.26
C TYR A 76 0.49 10.70 0.35
N ALA A 77 -0.01 9.49 0.58
CA ALA A 77 0.78 8.27 0.65
C ALA A 77 -0.04 7.09 0.14
N ASN A 78 0.59 6.27 -0.69
CA ASN A 78 0.00 5.03 -1.19
C ASN A 78 0.45 3.86 -0.31
N ALA A 79 -0.47 2.94 -0.06
CA ALA A 79 -0.20 1.68 0.65
C ALA A 79 -0.89 0.54 -0.08
N LYS A 80 -0.24 -0.62 -0.11
CA LYS A 80 -0.80 -1.88 -0.56
C LYS A 80 -1.19 -2.71 0.65
N ILE A 81 -2.40 -3.28 0.64
CA ILE A 81 -2.91 -4.13 1.71
C ILE A 81 -2.93 -5.57 1.23
N TYR A 82 -2.30 -6.46 1.98
CA TYR A 82 -2.22 -7.87 1.66
C TYR A 82 -2.95 -8.72 2.68
N LYS A 83 -3.45 -9.87 2.23
CA LYS A 83 -4.02 -10.90 3.07
C LYS A 83 -3.31 -12.23 2.82
N CYS A 84 -2.90 -12.91 3.88
CA CYS A 84 -2.33 -14.24 3.80
C CYS A 84 -3.33 -15.23 3.17
N THR A 85 -2.86 -16.08 2.26
CA THR A 85 -3.72 -17.12 1.64
C THR A 85 -3.97 -18.30 2.55
N ASN A 86 -3.13 -18.50 3.58
CA ASN A 86 -3.27 -19.62 4.51
C ASN A 86 -4.47 -19.39 5.45
N PRO A 87 -5.49 -20.28 5.44
CA PRO A 87 -6.65 -20.17 6.33
C PRO A 87 -6.31 -20.35 7.80
N ASN A 88 -5.16 -20.98 8.12
CA ASN A 88 -4.70 -21.18 9.50
C ASN A 88 -4.00 -19.94 10.08
N CYS A 89 -3.90 -18.85 9.31
CA CYS A 89 -3.38 -17.58 9.80
C CYS A 89 -4.51 -16.79 10.50
N PRO A 90 -4.47 -16.64 11.83
CA PRO A 90 -5.54 -15.97 12.55
C PRO A 90 -5.53 -14.45 12.26
N PRO A 91 -6.70 -13.80 12.20
CA PRO A 91 -6.79 -12.35 12.27
C PRO A 91 -6.32 -11.85 13.65
N PRO A 92 -5.63 -10.69 13.75
CA PRO A 92 -5.33 -9.72 12.69
C PRO A 92 -4.01 -9.98 11.92
N GLU A 93 -3.18 -10.93 12.36
CA GLU A 93 -1.83 -11.19 11.82
C GLU A 93 -1.84 -11.64 10.34
N CYS A 94 -2.98 -12.09 9.84
CA CYS A 94 -3.14 -12.45 8.43
C CYS A 94 -3.17 -11.23 7.48
N TYR A 95 -3.16 -10.01 7.98
CA TYR A 95 -3.10 -8.78 7.19
C TYR A 95 -1.78 -8.03 7.38
N CYS A 96 -1.27 -7.43 6.32
CA CYS A 96 -0.16 -6.51 6.41
C CYS A 96 -0.30 -5.39 5.38
N SER A 97 0.34 -4.26 5.65
CA SER A 97 0.42 -3.13 4.73
C SER A 97 1.88 -2.84 4.40
N TYR A 98 2.15 -2.56 3.13
CA TYR A 98 3.45 -2.11 2.66
C TYR A 98 3.32 -0.91 1.74
N GLY A 99 4.45 -0.22 1.50
CA GLY A 99 4.51 0.82 0.48
C GLY A 99 4.35 0.28 -0.93
N SER A 100 4.08 1.17 -1.89
CA SER A 100 3.81 0.81 -3.30
C SER A 100 4.94 0.06 -4.00
N ALA A 101 6.17 0.16 -3.51
CA ALA A 101 7.33 -0.50 -4.08
C ALA A 101 7.41 -2.00 -3.75
N LYS A 102 6.56 -2.53 -2.87
CA LYS A 102 6.55 -3.95 -2.51
C LYS A 102 5.98 -4.80 -3.66
N GLU A 103 6.55 -5.99 -3.82
CA GLU A 103 6.09 -7.07 -4.71
C GLU A 103 4.63 -7.46 -4.47
N ASP A 104 3.96 -7.99 -5.50
CA ASP A 104 2.52 -8.26 -5.45
C ASP A 104 2.16 -9.52 -4.63
N ASP A 105 3.10 -10.45 -4.46
CA ASP A 105 2.93 -11.71 -3.71
C ASP A 105 4.03 -11.97 -2.66
N PRO A 106 4.18 -11.09 -1.65
CA PRO A 106 5.21 -11.24 -0.63
C PRO A 106 4.94 -12.44 0.29
N PRO A 107 5.97 -13.03 0.91
CA PRO A 107 5.79 -14.06 1.92
C PRO A 107 5.12 -13.49 3.19
N CYS A 108 4.34 -14.33 3.87
CA CYS A 108 3.76 -14.00 5.15
C CYS A 108 4.85 -13.83 6.22
N LEU A 109 4.76 -12.76 7.01
CA LEU A 109 5.71 -12.46 8.09
C LEU A 109 5.57 -13.37 9.33
N ARG A 110 4.48 -14.12 9.42
CA ARG A 110 4.22 -14.99 10.56
C ARG A 110 5.18 -16.17 10.56
N GLU A 111 5.90 -16.34 11.66
CA GLU A 111 6.81 -17.47 11.87
C GLU A 111 6.04 -18.80 11.67
N GLY A 112 6.57 -19.66 10.79
CA GLY A 112 5.98 -20.96 10.48
C GLY A 112 4.80 -20.96 9.50
N CYS A 113 4.36 -19.80 8.98
CA CYS A 113 3.27 -19.76 7.99
C CYS A 113 3.77 -20.07 6.57
N GLY A 114 4.90 -19.47 6.15
CA GLY A 114 5.55 -19.72 4.85
C GLY A 114 4.73 -19.42 3.58
N ALA A 115 3.44 -19.09 3.72
CA ALA A 115 2.53 -18.87 2.63
C ALA A 115 2.70 -17.48 2.00
N LYS A 116 2.33 -17.35 0.72
CA LYS A 116 2.28 -16.06 0.02
C LYS A 116 1.07 -15.24 0.48
N MET A 117 1.19 -13.93 0.40
CA MET A 117 0.09 -13.01 0.64
C MET A 117 -0.50 -12.54 -0.69
N LYS A 118 -1.82 -12.39 -0.74
CA LYS A 118 -2.55 -11.88 -1.89
C LYS A 118 -2.81 -10.38 -1.70
N LEU A 119 -2.51 -9.59 -2.70
CA LEU A 119 -2.87 -8.17 -2.75
C LEU A 119 -4.39 -8.01 -2.77
N MET A 120 -4.91 -7.26 -1.80
CA MET A 120 -6.34 -6.99 -1.63
C MET A 120 -6.71 -5.59 -2.09
N ARG A 121 -5.85 -4.59 -1.83
CA ARG A 121 -6.09 -3.16 -2.10
C ARG A 121 -4.81 -2.38 -2.34
#